data_AF-A0ABD5P7Z3-F1
#
_entry.id   AF-A0ABD5P7Z3-F1
#
_cell.length_a   1.000
_cell.length_b   1.000
_cell.length_c   1.000
_cell.angle_alpha   90.00
_cell.angle_beta   90.00
_cell.angle_gamma   90.00
#
_symmetry.space_group_name_H-M   'P 1'
#
loop_
_entity.id
_entity.type
_entity.pdbx_description
1 polymer ?
#
loop_
_entity_poly.entity_id
_entity_poly.type
_entity_poly.pdbx_seq_one_letter_code
_entity_poly.pdbx_strand_id
1 'polypeptide(L)'
;MLSTLPLFGAIPGGPEMLIILLIVVLLFGANKLPKLARSTGQAMGEFQKGRNEIEEELQEMEENTKEAVSGDTSLDSDSTTGSTSTTESTTEAETETERNN
;
A
#
# COMPACT_ATOMS: atom_id res chain seq x y z
N MET A 1 18.49 -39.38 13.04
CA MET A 1 18.14 -38.25 13.93
C MET A 1 18.95 -37.03 13.50
N LEU A 2 18.48 -36.33 12.47
CA LEU A 2 18.96 -35.01 12.05
C LEU A 2 17.85 -34.40 11.17
N SER A 3 16.84 -33.81 11.79
CA SER A 3 15.77 -33.11 11.09
C SER A 3 15.54 -31.76 11.76
N THR A 4 16.55 -30.90 11.62
CA THR A 4 16.40 -29.45 11.75
C THR A 4 16.21 -28.91 10.36
N LEU A 5 15.10 -28.21 10.11
CA LEU A 5 14.98 -27.01 9.25
C LEU A 5 13.54 -26.88 8.75
N PRO A 6 12.64 -26.22 9.49
CA PRO A 6 11.61 -25.42 8.84
C PRO A 6 12.32 -24.24 8.17
N LEU A 7 12.67 -24.41 6.89
CA LEU A 7 13.13 -23.31 6.04
C LEU A 7 11.95 -22.38 5.77
N PHE A 8 11.67 -21.44 6.68
CA PHE A 8 11.17 -20.16 6.19
C PHE A 8 9.83 -20.28 5.42
N GLY A 9 8.84 -20.96 6.02
CA GLY A 9 7.55 -21.22 5.39
C GLY A 9 6.77 -19.95 5.08
N ALA A 10 6.90 -19.50 3.84
CA ALA A 10 6.12 -18.52 3.09
C ALA A 10 6.32 -17.03 3.38
N ILE A 11 6.20 -16.51 4.61
CA ILE A 11 6.43 -15.07 4.88
C ILE A 11 6.95 -14.93 6.32
N PRO A 12 8.14 -14.35 6.57
CA PRO A 12 8.54 -14.00 7.92
C PRO A 12 7.52 -12.97 8.44
N GLY A 13 6.73 -13.37 9.43
CA GLY A 13 5.70 -12.54 10.03
C GLY A 13 5.92 -12.47 11.53
N GLY A 14 5.99 -11.26 12.09
CA GLY A 14 6.26 -11.05 13.51
C GLY A 14 7.75 -10.80 13.83
N PRO A 15 8.31 -11.40 14.89
CA PRO A 15 9.68 -11.12 15.36
C PRO A 15 10.78 -11.37 14.31
N GLU A 16 10.56 -12.29 13.37
CA GLU A 16 11.50 -12.63 12.30
C GLU A 16 11.80 -11.41 11.41
N MET A 17 10.81 -10.56 11.12
CA MET A 17 11.02 -9.32 10.36
C MET A 17 11.91 -8.33 11.10
N LEU A 18 11.81 -8.30 12.44
CA LEU A 18 12.64 -7.46 13.28
C LEU A 18 14.11 -7.92 13.27
N ILE A 19 14.33 -9.24 13.27
CA ILE A 19 15.67 -9.84 13.15
C ILE A 19 16.28 -9.53 11.78
N ILE A 20 15.52 -9.68 10.70
CA ILE A 20 15.98 -9.35 9.34
C ILE A 20 16.31 -7.85 9.24
N LEU A 21 15.42 -6.99 9.76
CA LEU A 21 15.66 -5.56 9.82
C LEU A 21 16.94 -5.23 10.60
N LEU A 22 17.17 -5.89 11.73
CA LEU A 22 18.38 -5.70 12.53
C LEU A 22 19.64 -6.09 11.73
N ILE A 23 19.63 -7.21 11.02
CA ILE A 23 20.76 -7.63 10.16
C ILE A 23 21.02 -6.58 9.08
N VAL A 24 19.97 -6.13 8.39
CA VAL A 24 20.07 -5.10 7.35
C VAL A 24 20.63 -3.79 7.94
N VAL A 25 20.18 -3.38 9.13
CA VAL A 25 20.70 -2.21 9.84
C VAL A 25 22.15 -2.38 10.27
N LEU A 26 22.61 -3.58 10.63
CA LEU A 26 24.02 -3.82 10.94
C LEU A 26 24.92 -3.75 9.69
N LEU A 27 24.43 -4.24 8.54
CA LEU A 27 25.19 -4.22 7.29
C LEU A 27 25.29 -2.81 6.69
N PHE A 28 24.18 -2.08 6.66
CA PHE A 28 24.11 -0.76 6.03
C PHE A 28 24.25 0.40 7.01
N GLY A 29 23.92 0.20 8.29
CA GLY A 29 23.88 1.22 9.33
C GLY A 29 22.49 1.84 9.50
N ALA A 30 22.14 2.18 10.76
CA ALA A 30 20.84 2.75 11.13
C ALA A 30 20.50 4.06 10.42
N ASN A 31 21.50 4.82 9.98
CA ASN A 31 21.31 6.09 9.27
C ASN A 31 21.12 5.93 7.76
N LYS A 32 21.54 4.81 7.15
CA LYS A 32 21.52 4.67 5.68
C LYS A 32 20.14 4.29 5.16
N LEU A 33 19.47 3.32 5.78
CA LEU A 33 18.09 2.94 5.41
C LEU A 33 17.12 4.13 5.36
N PRO A 34 16.98 4.95 6.43
CA PRO A 34 16.05 6.07 6.41
C PRO A 34 16.48 7.17 5.43
N LYS A 35 17.79 7.35 5.20
CA LYS A 35 18.30 8.32 4.22
C LYS A 35 17.94 7.91 2.80
N LEU A 36 18.11 6.63 2.45
CA LEU A 36 17.72 6.07 1.15
C LEU A 36 16.20 6.14 0.96
N ALA A 37 15.42 5.75 1.98
CA ALA A 37 13.97 5.85 1.92
C ALA A 37 13.49 7.29 1.69
N ARG A 38 14.10 8.28 2.36
CA ARG A 38 13.79 9.70 2.16
C ARG A 38 14.12 10.17 0.75
N SER A 39 15.31 9.89 0.23
CA SER A 39 15.70 10.33 -1.12
C SER A 39 14.86 9.65 -2.21
N THR A 40 14.59 8.36 -2.07
CA THR A 40 13.74 7.62 -3.01
C THR A 40 12.28 8.10 -2.93
N GLY A 41 11.78 8.37 -1.72
CA GLY A 41 10.43 8.91 -1.52
C GLY A 41 10.27 10.31 -2.11
N GLN A 42 11.26 11.19 -1.95
CA GLN A 42 11.27 12.50 -2.58
C GLN A 42 11.27 12.40 -4.11
N ALA A 43 12.15 11.57 -4.67
CA ALA A 43 12.20 11.34 -6.11
C ALA A 43 10.89 10.78 -6.66
N MET A 44 10.28 9.81 -5.98
CA MET A 44 8.99 9.25 -6.36
C MET A 44 7.86 10.28 -6.25
N GLY A 45 7.89 11.13 -5.23
CA GLY A 45 6.91 12.20 -5.03
C GLY A 45 6.97 13.27 -6.12
N GLU A 46 8.17 13.75 -6.47
CA GLU A 46 8.37 14.69 -7.57
C GLU A 46 8.00 14.07 -8.92
N PHE A 47 8.34 12.80 -9.12
CA PHE A 47 7.96 12.06 -10.33
C PHE A 47 6.44 11.93 -10.46
N GLN A 48 5.73 11.59 -9.38
CA GLN A 48 4.27 11.49 -9.41
C GLN A 48 3.61 12.86 -9.66
N LYS A 49 4.15 13.92 -9.05
CA LYS A 49 3.67 15.29 -9.29
C LYS A 49 3.83 15.70 -10.76
N GLY A 50 5.02 15.50 -11.32
CA GLY A 50 5.26 15.80 -12.74
C GLY A 50 4.38 14.97 -13.68
N ARG A 51 4.14 13.69 -13.35
CA ARG A 51 3.20 12.85 -14.12
C ARG A 51 1.77 13.39 -14.10
N ASN A 52 1.29 13.84 -12.95
CA ASN A 52 -0.05 14.39 -12.82
C ASN A 52 -0.19 15.72 -13.56
N GLU A 53 0.82 16.61 -13.48
CA GLU A 53 0.83 17.87 -14.24
C GLU A 53 0.78 17.63 -15.75
N ILE A 54 1.53 16.65 -16.25
CA ILE A 54 1.49 16.27 -17.68
C ILE A 54 0.11 15.71 -18.07
N GLU A 55 -0.49 14.87 -17.21
CA GLU A 55 -1.83 14.31 -17.47
C GLU A 55 -2.91 15.40 -17.51
N GLU A 56 -2.85 16.36 -16.59
CA GLU A 56 -3.73 17.53 -16.57
C GLU A 56 -3.54 18.42 -17.79
N GLU A 57 -2.29 18.71 -18.18
CA GLU A 57 -1.98 19.50 -19.38
C GLU A 57 -2.49 18.81 -20.66
N LEU A 58 -2.33 17.49 -20.76
CA LEU A 58 -2.84 16.71 -21.89
C LEU A 58 -4.38 16.71 -21.93
N GLN A 59 -5.03 16.62 -20.78
CA GLN A 59 -6.49 16.66 -20.68
C GLN A 59 -7.04 18.05 -21.04
N GLU A 60 -6.39 19.12 -20.58
CA GLU A 60 -6.74 20.51 -20.94
C GLU A 60 -6.54 20.76 -22.44
N MET A 61 -5.49 20.22 -23.06
CA MET A 61 -5.30 20.29 -24.52
C MET A 61 -6.39 19.53 -25.30
N GLU A 62 -6.84 18.38 -24.78
CA GLU A 62 -7.91 17.59 -25.39
C GLU A 62 -9.27 18.28 -25.26
N GLU A 63 -9.53 18.93 -24.12
CA GLU A 63 -10.75 19.72 -23.85
C GLU A 63 -10.79 21.01 -24.68
N ASN A 64 -9.67 21.74 -24.82
CA ASN A 64 -9.57 22.90 -25.71
C ASN A 64 -9.72 22.52 -27.19
N THR A 65 -9.36 21.28 -27.58
CA THR A 65 -9.62 20.76 -28.93
C THR A 65 -11.10 20.38 -29.11
N LYS A 66 -11.80 20.00 -28.03
CA LYS A 66 -13.24 19.74 -28.02
C LYS A 66 -14.08 21.02 -27.98
N GLU A 67 -13.63 22.14 -27.42
CA GLU A 67 -14.40 23.40 -27.46
C GLU A 67 -14.58 23.98 -28.89
N ALA A 68 -13.74 23.59 -29.86
CA ALA A 68 -13.97 23.91 -31.27
C ALA A 68 -15.08 23.04 -31.92
N VAL A 69 -15.54 21.97 -31.25
CA VAL A 69 -16.58 21.03 -31.70
C VAL A 69 -17.47 20.62 -30.52
N SER A 70 -18.62 21.30 -30.41
CA SER A 70 -19.80 20.91 -29.64
C SER A 70 -19.85 21.32 -28.15
N GLY A 71 -20.55 22.43 -27.90
CA GLY A 71 -21.38 22.52 -26.70
C GLY A 71 -22.56 21.57 -26.82
N ASP A 72 -22.80 20.76 -25.79
CA ASP A 72 -24.11 20.43 -25.21
C ASP A 72 -23.98 19.29 -24.18
N THR A 73 -24.73 19.44 -23.08
CA THR A 73 -25.12 18.44 -22.07
C THR A 73 -24.17 18.15 -20.90
N SER A 74 -24.36 18.97 -19.86
CA SER A 74 -24.28 18.66 -18.42
C SER A 74 -24.95 17.34 -18.01
N LEU A 75 -24.48 16.68 -16.94
CA LEU A 75 -25.32 16.15 -15.82
C LEU A 75 -24.47 15.42 -14.75
N ASP A 76 -24.50 16.02 -13.54
CA ASP A 76 -24.48 15.48 -12.17
C ASP A 76 -24.29 13.97 -11.90
N SER A 77 -23.44 13.63 -10.93
CA SER A 77 -23.66 12.52 -10.00
C SER A 77 -22.82 12.66 -8.73
N ASP A 78 -23.46 13.26 -7.73
CA ASP A 78 -23.17 13.17 -6.29
C ASP A 78 -23.22 11.71 -5.79
N SER A 79 -22.26 11.32 -4.94
CA SER A 79 -22.46 10.28 -3.94
C SER A 79 -21.46 10.43 -2.80
N THR A 80 -21.86 11.23 -1.82
CA THR A 80 -21.48 11.03 -0.41
C THR A 80 -22.19 9.79 0.12
N THR A 81 -21.51 8.88 0.84
CA THR A 81 -21.97 8.33 2.14
C THR A 81 -20.90 7.41 2.73
N GLY A 82 -20.43 7.74 3.93
CA GLY A 82 -19.46 6.96 4.69
C GLY A 82 -20.05 5.73 5.39
N SER A 83 -19.16 4.83 5.80
CA SER A 83 -19.45 3.82 6.80
C SER A 83 -18.18 3.53 7.62
N THR A 84 -18.13 4.17 8.79
CA THR A 84 -17.31 3.76 9.93
C THR A 84 -17.99 2.55 10.58
N SER A 85 -17.26 1.44 10.77
CA SER A 85 -17.61 0.47 11.81
C SER A 85 -16.36 0.03 12.56
N THR A 86 -16.28 0.56 13.77
CA THR A 86 -15.45 0.22 14.93
C THR A 86 -15.47 -1.28 15.25
N THR A 87 -14.26 -1.78 15.50
CA THR A 87 -13.78 -2.55 16.68
C THR A 87 -14.70 -3.58 17.35
N GLU A 88 -14.04 -4.67 17.74
CA GLU A 88 -14.34 -5.62 18.82
C GLU A 88 -14.95 -6.96 18.39
N SER A 89 -14.11 -8.00 18.36
CA SER A 89 -14.44 -9.22 19.08
C SER A 89 -13.18 -9.92 19.57
N THR A 90 -13.18 -10.10 20.88
CA THR A 90 -12.17 -10.65 21.77
C THR A 90 -12.17 -12.18 21.73
N THR A 91 -10.95 -12.71 21.85
CA THR A 91 -10.56 -13.94 22.58
C THR A 91 -11.67 -14.71 23.30
N GLU A 92 -11.99 -15.92 22.82
CA GLU A 92 -12.38 -17.12 23.60
C GLU A 92 -11.96 -18.31 22.69
N ALA A 93 -10.89 -19.07 22.92
CA ALA A 93 -10.70 -20.06 23.99
C ALA A 93 -11.93 -20.96 24.16
N GLU A 94 -12.03 -22.04 23.39
CA GLU A 94 -12.49 -23.35 23.87
C GLU A 94 -12.24 -24.47 22.84
N THR A 95 -11.41 -25.41 23.28
CA THR A 95 -11.34 -26.81 22.84
C THR A 95 -12.66 -27.52 23.05
N GLU A 96 -13.15 -28.24 22.04
CA GLU A 96 -13.82 -29.57 22.09
C GLU A 96 -14.36 -29.87 20.67
N THR A 97 -13.78 -30.80 19.91
CA THR A 97 -14.01 -32.26 19.96
C THR A 97 -15.37 -32.67 19.37
N GLU A 98 -15.26 -33.40 18.25
CA GLU A 98 -16.12 -34.51 17.79
C GLU A 98 -17.45 -34.26 17.04
N ARG A 99 -17.56 -35.05 15.95
CA ARG A 99 -18.76 -35.46 15.17
C ARG A 99 -19.18 -34.47 14.07
N ASN A 100 -19.39 -34.88 12.82
CA ASN A 100 -19.94 -36.15 12.34
C ASN A 100 -19.57 -36.40 10.86
N ASN A 101 -19.49 -37.68 10.48
CA ASN A 101 -19.49 -38.19 9.11
C ASN A 101 -20.91 -38.26 8.55
#